data_AF-A0A254RLU8-F1
#
_entry.id   AF-A0A254RLU8-F1
#
_cell.length_a   1.000
_cell.length_b   1.000
_cell.length_c   1.000
_cell.angle_alpha   90.00
_cell.angle_beta   90.00
_cell.angle_gamma   90.00
#
_symmetry.space_group_name_H-M   'P 1'
#
loop_
_entity.id
_entity.type
_entity.pdbx_description
1 polymer ?
#
loop_
_entity_poly.entity_id
_entity_poly.type
_entity_poly.pdbx_seq_one_letter_code
_entity_poly.pdbx_strand_id
1 'polypeptide(L)' 'MPKEIFQKFRQLVEEIKVQGPARSNWSNYGILKGTNTHHCHLSLKWVACWVETEQGIQVEVTYVGSRESAPYAKN' A
#
# COMPACT_ATOMS: atom_id res chain seq x y z
N MET A 1 -4.88 -3.76 -13.86
CA MET A 1 -3.48 -3.87 -13.39
C MET A 1 -2.79 -5.02 -14.13
N PRO A 2 -1.53 -4.88 -14.59
CA PRO A 2 -0.77 -5.97 -15.21
C PRO A 2 -0.54 -7.15 -14.26
N LYS A 3 -0.41 -8.37 -14.80
CA LYS A 3 -0.25 -9.61 -14.01
C LYS A 3 0.93 -9.58 -13.04
N GLU A 4 2.07 -9.05 -13.47
CA GLU A 4 3.27 -8.95 -12.63
C GLU A 4 3.08 -8.00 -11.43
N ILE A 5 2.37 -6.89 -11.65
CA ILE A 5 2.05 -5.95 -10.57
C ILE A 5 1.07 -6.59 -9.57
N PHE A 6 0.11 -7.37 -10.06
CA PHE A 6 -0.80 -8.13 -9.19
C PHE A 6 -0.05 -9.19 -8.36
N GLN A 7 0.95 -9.85 -8.94
CA GLN A 7 1.80 -10.78 -8.19
C GLN A 7 2.59 -10.08 -7.09
N LYS A 8 3.19 -8.92 -7.36
CA LYS A 8 3.85 -8.10 -6.34
C LYS A 8 2.88 -7.65 -5.25
N PHE A 9 1.68 -7.21 -5.62
CA PHE A 9 0.65 -6.86 -4.65
C PHE A 9 0.28 -8.04 -3.75
N ARG A 10 0.12 -9.26 -4.30
CA ARG A 10 -0.14 -10.45 -3.48
C ARG A 10 1.02 -10.74 -2.52
N GLN A 11 2.26 -10.61 -2.96
CA GLN A 11 3.42 -10.75 -2.08
C GLN A 11 3.39 -9.73 -0.93
N LEU A 12 3.11 -8.46 -1.23
CA LEU A 12 2.96 -7.40 -0.22
C LEU A 12 1.90 -7.77 0.82
N VAL A 13 0.74 -8.24 0.38
CA VAL A 13 -0.36 -8.65 1.28
C VAL A 13 0.06 -9.81 2.18
N GLU A 14 0.74 -10.83 1.65
CA GLU A 14 1.22 -11.94 2.47
C GLU A 14 2.30 -11.49 3.48
N GLU A 15 3.22 -10.60 3.09
CA GLU A 15 4.19 -10.03 4.02
C GLU A 15 3.52 -9.20 5.12
N ILE A 16 2.50 -8.40 4.80
CA ILE A 16 1.75 -7.62 5.79
C ILE A 16 1.03 -8.55 6.79
N LYS A 17 0.42 -9.65 6.32
CA LYS A 17 -0.25 -10.63 7.19
C LYS A 17 0.72 -11.29 8.17
N VAL A 18 1.91 -11.66 7.70
CA VAL A 18 2.86 -12.44 8.51
C VAL A 18 3.71 -11.54 9.41
N GLN A 19 4.12 -10.37 8.92
CA GLN A 19 5.13 -9.53 9.57
C GLN A 19 4.59 -8.18 10.04
N GLY A 20 3.32 -7.88 9.81
CA GLY A 20 2.66 -6.64 10.20
C GLY A 20 2.71 -5.52 9.14
N PRO A 21 2.02 -4.39 9.39
CA PRO A 21 1.75 -3.36 8.39
C PRO A 21 2.99 -2.54 7.97
N ALA A 22 4.05 -2.49 8.76
CA ALA A 22 5.25 -1.73 8.40
C ALA A 22 6.14 -2.47 7.37
N ARG A 23 6.34 -1.89 6.18
CA ARG A 23 7.02 -2.53 5.04
C ARG A 23 8.21 -1.71 4.51
N SER A 24 9.13 -1.30 5.38
CA SER A 24 10.30 -0.48 5.00
C SER A 24 11.25 -1.11 3.98
N ASN A 25 11.14 -2.42 3.75
CA ASN A 25 11.83 -3.17 2.71
C ASN A 25 11.26 -2.95 1.29
N TRP A 26 10.09 -2.32 1.15
CA TRP A 26 9.46 -2.04 -0.14
C TRP A 26 9.85 -0.67 -0.67
N SER A 27 9.98 -0.58 -2.00
CA SER A 27 10.39 0.65 -2.68
C SER A 27 9.51 1.83 -2.31
N ASN A 28 10.13 2.94 -1.92
CA ASN A 28 9.47 4.19 -1.53
C ASN A 28 8.37 3.97 -0.48
N TYR A 29 8.60 3.07 0.48
CA TYR A 29 7.69 2.90 1.59
C TYR A 29 7.67 4.14 2.49
N GLY A 30 6.49 4.52 2.96
CA GLY A 30 6.33 5.56 3.97
C GLY A 30 4.91 5.63 4.53
N ILE A 31 4.73 6.45 5.55
CA ILE A 31 3.42 6.76 6.14
C ILE A 31 3.02 8.16 5.68
N LEU A 32 1.80 8.31 5.18
CA LEU A 32 1.27 9.62 4.80
C LEU A 32 1.16 10.49 6.05
N LYS A 33 1.80 11.66 6.00
CA LYS A 33 1.96 12.56 7.16
C LYS A 33 0.61 12.89 7.79
N GLY A 34 0.52 12.71 9.11
CA GLY A 34 -0.70 13.00 9.88
C GLY A 34 -1.80 11.93 9.75
N THR A 35 -1.47 10.73 9.27
CA THR A 35 -2.41 9.61 9.12
C THR A 35 -1.76 8.29 9.55
N ASN A 36 -2.55 7.23 9.68
CA ASN A 36 -2.07 5.84 9.80
C ASN A 36 -2.06 5.11 8.44
N THR A 37 -1.99 5.87 7.35
CA THR A 37 -2.00 5.32 5.99
C THR A 37 -0.58 5.08 5.52
N HIS A 38 -0.22 3.83 5.34
CA HIS A 38 1.01 3.38 4.72
C HIS A 38 0.89 3.43 3.19
N HIS A 39 2.02 3.58 2.51
CA HIS A 39 2.11 3.37 1.08
C HIS A 39 3.45 2.76 0.70
N CYS A 40 3.50 2.09 -0.45
CA CYS A 40 4.75 1.74 -1.14
C CYS A 40 4.51 1.59 -2.65
N HIS A 41 5.60 1.56 -3.43
CA HIS A 41 5.55 1.41 -4.87
C HIS A 41 5.69 -0.05 -5.29
N LEU A 42 4.74 -0.56 -6.07
CA LEU A 42 4.82 -1.86 -6.76
C LEU A 42 5.62 -1.75 -8.07
N SER A 43 5.60 -0.56 -8.68
CA SER A 43 6.45 -0.13 -9.79
C SER A 43 6.41 1.40 -9.93
N LEU A 44 7.01 1.96 -10.98
CA LEU A 44 6.99 3.41 -11.24
C LEU A 44 5.56 4.00 -11.33
N LYS A 45 4.60 3.26 -11.91
CA LYS A 45 3.23 3.73 -12.14
C LYS A 45 2.18 3.15 -11.19
N TRP A 46 2.57 2.24 -10.30
CA TRP A 46 1.64 1.48 -9.45
C TRP A 46 2.04 1.55 -8.00
N VAL A 47 1.11 1.99 -7.15
CA VAL A 47 1.28 2.20 -5.71
C VAL A 47 0.24 1.37 -4.96
N ALA A 48 0.61 0.85 -3.80
CA ALA A 48 -0.33 0.26 -2.84
C ALA A 48 -0.39 1.17 -1.61
N CYS A 49 -1.61 1.42 -1.11
CA CYS A 49 -1.85 2.14 0.14
C CYS A 49 -2.74 1.31 1.06
N TRP A 50 -2.49 1.38 2.36
CA TRP A 50 -3.29 0.67 3.36
C TRP A 50 -3.26 1.36 4.71
N VAL A 51 -4.25 1.11 5.56
CA VAL A 51 -4.39 1.75 6.87
C VAL A 51 -4.12 0.75 7.98
N GLU A 52 -3.34 1.16 8.98
CA GLU A 52 -3.18 0.43 10.25
C GLU A 52 -4.23 0.93 11.27
N THR A 53 -4.98 0.01 11.87
CA THR A 53 -6.04 0.30 12.86
C THR A 53 -5.70 -0.29 14.25
N GLU A 54 -6.17 0.36 15.33
CA GLU A 54 -5.69 0.13 16.70
C GLU A 54 -6.18 -1.17 17.39
N GLN A 55 -7.06 -1.98 16.79
CA GLN A 55 -7.72 -3.11 17.49
C GLN A 55 -7.55 -4.48 16.80
N GLY A 56 -6.34 -4.74 16.27
CA GLY A 56 -6.02 -5.95 15.51
C GLY A 56 -5.76 -5.61 14.04
N ILE A 57 -5.01 -6.47 13.34
CA ILE A 57 -4.59 -6.20 11.96
C ILE A 57 -5.79 -6.31 11.01
N GLN A 58 -6.57 -5.24 10.90
CA GLN A 58 -7.57 -5.06 9.83
C GLN A 58 -7.01 -4.09 8.81
N VAL A 59 -6.61 -4.63 7.66
CA VAL A 59 -6.04 -3.88 6.55
C VAL A 59 -7.11 -3.73 5.47
N GLU A 60 -7.62 -2.52 5.30
CA GLU A 60 -8.59 -2.19 4.24
C GLU A 60 -7.90 -1.51 3.06
N VAL A 61 -7.99 -2.13 1.88
CA VAL A 61 -7.48 -1.57 0.63
C VAL A 61 -8.58 -0.75 -0.01
N THR A 62 -8.51 0.57 0.14
CA THR A 62 -9.55 1.51 -0.31
C THR A 62 -9.42 1.94 -1.77
N TYR A 63 -8.25 1.73 -2.40
CA TYR A 63 -8.03 2.08 -3.80
C TYR A 63 -6.90 1.25 -4.42
N VAL A 64 -7.14 0.76 -5.64
CA VAL A 64 -6.11 0.17 -6.50
C VAL A 64 -6.28 0.68 -7.92
N GLY A 65 -5.37 1.54 -8.37
CA GLY A 65 -5.46 2.18 -9.68
C GLY A 65 -4.25 3.03 -10.02
N SER A 66 -4.39 3.90 -11.01
CA SER A 66 -3.34 4.82 -11.45
C SER A 66 -2.98 5.82 -10.34
N ARG A 67 -1.71 6.27 -10.31
CA ARG A 67 -1.25 7.28 -9.33
C ARG A 67 -2.00 8.60 -9.52
N GLU A 68 -2.22 8.99 -10.76
CA GLU A 68 -2.87 10.25 -11.14
C GLU A 68 -4.32 10.32 -10.65
N SER A 69 -4.95 9.16 -10.40
CA SER A 69 -6.32 9.07 -9.89
C SER A 69 -6.40 8.62 -8.44
N ALA A 70 -5.27 8.52 -7.74
CA ALA A 70 -5.25 8.14 -6.35
C ALA A 70 -5.93 9.21 -5.47
N PRO A 71 -6.55 8.84 -4.33
CA PRO A 71 -7.25 9.79 -3.46
C PRO A 71 -6.40 10.97 -2.96
N TYR A 72 -5.06 10.83 -2.95
CA TYR A 72 -4.12 11.89 -2.57
C TYR A 72 -3.59 12.71 -3.76
N ALA A 73 -4.01 12.41 -4.99
CA ALA A 73 -3.48 13.06 -6.20
C ALA A 73 -4.17 14.39 -6.54
N LYS A 74 -5.36 14.67 -5.95
CA LYS A 74 -6.04 15.95 -6.09
C LYS A 74 -5.73 16.82 -4.87
N ASN A 75 -4.84 17.80 -5.05
CA ASN A 75 -4.73 18.97 -4.18
C ASN A 75 -5.76 20.02 -4.61
#